data_AF-A0A4Q8LXE5-F1
#
_entry.id   AF-A0A4Q8LXE5-F1
#
_cell.length_a   1.000
_cell.length_b   1.000
_cell.length_c   1.000
_cell.angle_alpha   90.00
_cell.angle_beta   90.00
_cell.angle_gamma   90.00
#
_symmetry.space_group_name_H-M   'P 1'
#
loop_
_entity.id
_entity.type
_entity.pdbx_description
1 polymer ?
#
loop_
_entity_poly.entity_id
_entity_poly.type
_entity_poly.pdbx_seq_one_letter_code
_entity_poly.pdbx_strand_id
1 'polypeptide(L)'
;MQHNINDDLQLEADDIMGALRELQSNPQHRKSQLFSLLYPAIVEMLERNVTQKAILATLADKGLKLHPARFKEMMATEAQKIRGIPGSGGAEEGTE
;
A
#
# COMPACT_ATOMS: atom_id res chain seq x y z
N MET A 1 47.28 0.88 15.95
CA MET A 1 46.35 0.90 14.79
C MET A 1 45.10 1.60 15.29
N GLN A 2 44.92 2.87 14.94
CA GLN A 2 43.73 3.63 15.33
C GLN A 2 42.64 3.24 14.33
N HIS A 3 41.74 2.34 14.73
CA HIS A 3 40.51 2.12 13.96
C HIS A 3 39.75 3.44 13.99
N ASN A 4 39.66 4.05 12.81
CA ASN A 4 39.16 5.39 12.64
C ASN A 4 37.66 5.31 12.87
N ILE A 5 37.15 5.94 13.93
CA ILE A 5 35.73 5.89 14.35
C ILE A 5 34.79 6.27 13.18
N ASN A 6 35.29 7.07 12.24
CA ASN A 6 34.59 7.44 11.01
C ASN A 6 34.43 6.31 9.99
N ASP A 7 35.34 5.32 9.96
CA ASP A 7 35.28 4.16 9.07
C ASP A 7 34.17 3.20 9.54
N ASP A 8 34.09 2.97 10.85
CA ASP A 8 33.00 2.20 11.48
C ASP A 8 31.64 2.88 11.24
N LEU A 9 31.57 4.20 11.39
CA LEU A 9 30.34 4.96 11.15
C LEU A 9 29.92 4.96 9.67
N GLN A 10 30.88 4.98 8.74
CA GLN A 10 30.62 4.88 7.31
C GLN A 10 30.12 3.48 6.93
N LEU A 11 30.69 2.43 7.52
CA LEU A 11 30.26 1.05 7.31
C LEU A 11 28.84 0.82 7.84
N GLU A 12 28.54 1.34 9.03
CA GLU A 12 27.21 1.27 9.64
C GLU A 12 26.17 2.05 8.80
N ALA A 13 26.54 3.23 8.29
CA ALA A 13 25.66 3.99 7.40
C ALA A 13 25.40 3.27 6.06
N ASP A 14 26.39 2.60 5.47
CA ASP A 14 26.23 1.85 4.23
C ASP A 14 25.35 0.61 4.42
N ASP A 15 25.51 -0.09 5.54
CA ASP A 15 24.66 -1.23 5.93
C ASP A 15 23.19 -0.79 6.12
N ILE A 16 22.97 0.31 6.85
CA ILE A 16 21.64 0.89 7.05
C ILE A 16 21.04 1.35 5.71
N MET A 17 21.81 1.99 4.83
CA MET A 17 21.35 2.37 3.50
C MET A 17 21.01 1.15 2.63
N GLY A 18 21.77 0.06 2.75
CA GLY A 18 21.47 -1.22 2.13
C GLY A 18 20.12 -1.77 2.60
N ALA A 19 19.92 -1.86 3.92
CA ALA A 19 18.67 -2.32 4.51
C ALA A 19 17.46 -1.45 4.13
N LEU A 20 17.62 -0.12 4.10
CA LEU A 20 16.57 0.81 3.66
C LEU A 20 16.24 0.67 2.16
N ARG A 21 17.22 0.31 1.33
CA ARG A 21 17.02 0.07 -0.12
C ARG A 21 16.40 -1.30 -0.38
N GLU A 22 16.69 -2.28 0.46
CA GLU A 22 16.05 -3.61 0.49
C GLU A 22 14.66 -3.61 1.13
N LEU A 23 14.30 -2.53 1.83
CA LEU A 23 12.92 -2.12 2.10
C LEU A 23 12.21 -1.78 0.77
N GLN A 24 12.18 -2.73 -0.17
CA GLN A 24 11.36 -2.64 -1.37
C GLN A 24 9.92 -2.39 -0.95
N SER A 25 9.20 -1.65 -1.79
CA SER A 25 7.79 -1.36 -1.62
C SER A 25 7.04 -2.64 -1.25
N ASN A 26 6.62 -2.70 0.00
CA ASN A 26 5.95 -3.84 0.62
C ASN A 26 4.96 -4.45 -0.40
N PRO A 27 4.85 -5.78 -0.56
CA PRO A 27 3.85 -6.39 -1.46
C PRO A 27 2.43 -5.83 -1.26
N GLN A 28 2.12 -5.31 -0.07
CA GLN A 28 0.91 -4.53 0.22
C GLN A 28 0.83 -3.20 -0.55
N HIS A 29 1.93 -2.49 -0.70
CA HIS A 29 2.06 -1.27 -1.50
C HIS A 29 1.81 -1.55 -2.99
N ARG A 30 2.35 -2.67 -3.53
CA ARG A 30 2.09 -3.09 -4.91
C ARG A 30 0.60 -3.40 -5.15
N LYS A 31 -0.04 -4.12 -4.23
CA LYS A 31 -1.49 -4.38 -4.29
C LYS A 31 -2.31 -3.08 -4.24
N SER A 32 -1.87 -2.13 -3.41
CA SER A 32 -2.49 -0.81 -3.29
C SER A 32 -2.41 -0.02 -4.60
N GLN A 33 -1.22 0.07 -5.20
CA GLN A 33 -1.04 0.73 -6.49
C GLN A 33 -1.85 0.06 -7.61
N LEU A 34 -1.85 -1.27 -7.67
CA LEU A 34 -2.63 -1.99 -8.68
C LEU A 34 -4.13 -1.73 -8.51
N PHE A 35 -4.63 -1.68 -7.28
CA PHE A 35 -6.02 -1.34 -7.02
C PHE A 35 -6.34 0.12 -7.40
N SER A 36 -5.49 1.08 -7.07
CA SER A 36 -5.65 2.48 -7.49
C SER A 36 -5.77 2.62 -9.01
N LEU A 37 -4.95 1.88 -9.77
CA LEU A 37 -5.03 1.87 -11.23
C LEU A 37 -6.34 1.25 -11.75
N LEU A 38 -6.89 0.27 -11.04
CA LEU A 38 -8.13 -0.42 -11.41
C LEU A 38 -9.39 0.26 -10.87
N TYR A 39 -9.26 1.19 -9.93
CA TYR A 39 -10.36 1.88 -9.26
C TYR A 39 -11.43 2.44 -10.22
N PRO A 40 -11.11 3.17 -11.30
CA PRO A 40 -12.14 3.69 -12.21
C PRO A 40 -12.96 2.56 -12.86
N ALA A 41 -12.32 1.46 -13.26
CA ALA A 41 -13.03 0.29 -13.81
C ALA A 41 -13.88 -0.42 -12.75
N ILE A 42 -13.41 -0.50 -11.50
CA ILE A 42 -14.16 -1.07 -10.38
C ILE A 42 -15.43 -0.24 -10.11
N VAL A 43 -15.32 1.09 -10.13
CA VAL A 43 -16.47 2.00 -9.99
C VAL A 43 -17.47 1.78 -11.12
N GLU A 44 -17.01 1.72 -12.37
CA GLU A 44 -17.88 1.45 -13.52
C GLU A 44 -18.64 0.11 -13.37
N MET A 45 -17.97 -0.95 -12.90
CA MET A 45 -18.63 -2.23 -12.65
C MET A 45 -19.70 -2.13 -11.56
N LEU A 46 -19.45 -1.36 -10.50
CA LEU A 46 -20.44 -1.12 -9.44
C LEU A 46 -21.64 -0.33 -9.96
N GLU A 47 -21.43 0.69 -10.80
CA GLU A 47 -22.51 1.44 -11.47
C GLU A 47 -23.35 0.56 -12.39
N ARG A 48 -22.72 -0.46 -13.00
CA ARG A 48 -23.38 -1.49 -13.80
C ARG A 48 -24.06 -2.59 -12.97
N ASN A 49 -24.22 -2.38 -11.65
CA ASN A 49 -24.82 -3.32 -10.70
C ASN A 49 -24.07 -4.67 -10.58
N VAL A 50 -22.78 -4.71 -10.91
CA VAL A 50 -21.95 -5.89 -10.64
C VAL A 50 -21.69 -5.99 -9.15
N THR A 51 -21.94 -7.15 -8.56
CA THR A 51 -21.76 -7.35 -7.11
C THR A 51 -20.29 -7.28 -6.69
N GLN A 52 -20.02 -6.76 -5.49
CA GLN A 52 -18.69 -6.76 -4.88
C GLN A 52 -18.05 -8.16 -4.88
N LYS A 53 -18.84 -9.22 -4.65
CA LYS A 53 -18.36 -10.61 -4.66
C LYS A 53 -17.80 -11.02 -6.01
N ALA A 54 -18.50 -10.67 -7.11
CA ALA A 54 -18.05 -10.97 -8.46
C ALA A 54 -16.76 -10.20 -8.81
N ILE A 55 -16.69 -8.92 -8.42
CA ILE A 55 -15.48 -8.11 -8.60
C ILE A 55 -14.29 -8.72 -7.85
N LEU A 56 -14.47 -9.07 -6.57
CA LEU A 56 -13.43 -9.70 -5.76
C LEU A 56 -12.96 -11.05 -6.31
N ALA A 57 -13.88 -11.86 -6.83
CA ALA A 57 -13.55 -13.14 -7.46
C ALA A 57 -12.68 -12.93 -8.71
N THR A 58 -13.04 -11.98 -9.57
CA THR A 58 -12.25 -11.63 -10.77
C THR A 58 -10.88 -11.07 -10.39
N LEU A 59 -10.80 -10.18 -9.39
CA LEU A 59 -9.52 -9.65 -8.91
C LEU A 59 -8.63 -10.76 -8.37
N ALA A 60 -9.18 -11.72 -7.62
CA ALA A 60 -8.44 -12.86 -7.09
C ALA A 60 -7.94 -13.80 -8.22
N ASP A 61 -8.75 -14.07 -9.24
CA ASP A 61 -8.35 -14.84 -10.44
C ASP A 61 -7.14 -14.21 -11.15
N LYS A 62 -7.09 -12.88 -11.20
CA LYS A 62 -5.98 -12.12 -11.80
C LYS A 62 -4.80 -11.86 -10.86
N GLY A 63 -4.77 -12.50 -9.69
CA GLY A 63 -3.66 -12.42 -8.75
C GLY A 63 -3.75 -11.29 -7.71
N LEU A 64 -4.82 -10.49 -7.72
CA LEU A 64 -5.11 -9.47 -6.70
C LEU A 64 -6.13 -9.98 -5.68
N LYS A 65 -5.67 -10.87 -4.80
CA LYS A 65 -6.52 -11.39 -3.70
C LYS A 65 -6.68 -10.34 -2.60
N LEU A 66 -7.90 -9.86 -2.41
CA LEU A 66 -8.28 -8.88 -1.40
C LEU A 66 -9.37 -9.45 -0.49
N HIS A 67 -9.28 -9.12 0.80
CA HIS A 67 -10.35 -9.41 1.75
C HIS A 67 -11.49 -8.40 1.55
N PRO A 68 -12.77 -8.75 1.79
CA PRO A 68 -13.89 -7.83 1.60
C PRO A 68 -13.79 -6.53 2.41
N ALA A 69 -13.28 -6.62 3.65
CA ALA A 69 -13.00 -5.46 4.49
C ALA A 69 -11.95 -4.56 3.82
N ARG A 70 -10.87 -5.16 3.33
CA ARG A 70 -9.77 -4.41 2.72
C ARG A 70 -10.18 -3.74 1.41
N PHE A 71 -11.02 -4.38 0.62
CA PHE A 71 -11.63 -3.76 -0.55
C PHE A 71 -12.43 -2.51 -0.20
N LYS A 72 -13.25 -2.53 0.86
CA LYS A 72 -14.03 -1.36 1.29
C LYS A 72 -13.13 -0.21 1.74
N GLU A 73 -12.08 -0.51 2.51
CA GLU A 73 -11.11 0.49 2.93
C GLU A 73 -10.42 1.14 1.73
N MET A 74 -9.96 0.33 0.77
CA MET A 74 -9.32 0.85 -0.43
C MET A 74 -10.27 1.69 -1.29
N MET A 75 -11.54 1.27 -1.43
CA MET A 75 -12.57 2.08 -2.09
C MET A 75 -12.76 3.43 -1.39
N ALA A 76 -12.80 3.45 -0.06
CA ALA A 76 -12.96 4.67 0.72
C ALA A 76 -11.73 5.59 0.62
N THR A 77 -10.52 5.03 0.63
CA THR A 77 -9.27 5.79 0.44
C THR A 77 -9.22 6.43 -0.94
N GLU A 78 -9.53 5.68 -2.00
CA GLU A 78 -9.49 6.21 -3.37
C GLU A 78 -10.60 7.23 -3.63
N ALA A 79 -11.80 7.02 -3.07
CA ALA A 79 -12.88 8.00 -3.13
C ALA A 79 -12.49 9.34 -2.46
N GLN A 80 -11.74 9.29 -1.34
CA GLN A 80 -11.25 10.48 -0.64
C GLN A 80 -10.16 11.22 -1.42
N LYS A 81 -9.23 10.49 -2.06
CA LYS A 81 -8.20 11.07 -2.92
C LYS A 81 -8.79 11.86 -4.09
N ILE A 82 -9.82 11.31 -4.75
CA ILE A 82 -10.47 11.96 -5.90
C ILE A 82 -11.22 13.23 -5.47
N ARG A 83 -11.79 13.24 -4.26
CA ARG A 83 -12.44 14.42 -3.70
C ARG A 83 -11.47 15.53 -3.26
N GLY A 84 -10.16 15.34 -3.41
CA GLY A 84 -9.15 16.36 -3.11
C GLY A 84 -9.04 16.69 -1.62
N ILE A 85 -9.51 15.81 -0.73
CA ILE A 85 -9.37 15.96 0.71
C ILE A 85 -8.21 15.07 1.16
N PRO A 86 -6.99 15.61 1.41
CA PRO A 86 -5.92 14.84 2.01
C PRO A 86 -6.25 14.62 3.50
N GLY A 87 -6.93 13.52 3.81
CA GLY A 87 -7.39 13.22 5.17
C GLY A 87 -7.08 11.79 5.61
N SER A 88 -6.16 11.68 6.57
CA SER A 88 -5.92 10.57 7.50
C SER A 88 -5.71 9.16 6.94
N GLY A 89 -4.45 8.86 6.62
CA GLY A 89 -3.93 7.50 6.71
C GLY A 89 -3.19 7.30 8.03
N GLY A 90 -3.68 6.40 8.88
CA GLY A 90 -2.89 5.77 9.94
C GLY A 90 -3.31 6.14 11.35
N ALA A 91 -3.94 5.19 12.05
CA ALA A 91 -4.10 5.21 13.48
C ALA A 91 -2.73 5.09 14.17
N GLU A 92 -2.41 6.02 15.05
CA GLU A 92 -1.44 5.81 16.13
C GLU A 92 -2.24 5.84 17.45
N GLU A 93 -2.86 4.70 17.78
CA GLU A 93 -3.17 4.36 19.17
C GLU A 93 -1.82 4.09 19.87
N GLY A 94 -1.29 5.12 20.52
CA GLY A 94 -0.29 4.99 21.58
C GLY A 94 -0.98 5.32 22.90
N THR A 95 -1.43 4.27 23.60
CA THR A 95 -1.82 4.37 25.00
C THR A 95 -0.55 4.20 25.81
N GLU A 96 -0.13 5.21 26.59
CA GLU A 96 0.64 5.10 27.84
C GLU A 96 0.73 6.47 28.53
#